data_AF-A0A7Y3DE80-F1
#
_entry.id   AF-A0A7Y3DE80-F1
#
_cell.length_a   1.000
_cell.length_b   1.000
_cell.length_c   1.000
_cell.angle_alpha   90.00
_cell.angle_beta   90.00
_cell.angle_gamma   90.00
#
_symmetry.space_group_name_H-M   'P 1'
#
loop_
_entity.id
_entity.type
_entity.pdbx_description
1 polymer ?
#
loop_
_entity_poly.entity_id
_entity_poly.type
_entity_poly.pdbx_seq_one_letter_code
_entity_poly.pdbx_strand_id
1 'polypeptide(L)'
;MTRSGSLLGVGIALGLLACGAQSEEGAAHEATTRALMKQIFEGIRVALPEATGAEPFSDPARRADVAAALVLLADNAEALERHSREDDAEAQFLARSAARDARDLQRAHAEGQLDRAAFLTRQITENCIACHA
;
A
#
# COMPACT_ATOMS: atom_id res chain seq x y z
N MET A 1 26.31 -69.56 2.08
CA MET A 1 27.34 -68.52 2.27
C MET A 1 26.84 -67.25 1.59
N THR A 2 25.83 -66.57 2.13
CA THR A 2 25.91 -65.38 3.01
C THR A 2 26.84 -64.26 2.50
N ARG A 3 26.24 -63.17 2.02
CA ARG A 3 26.45 -61.82 2.57
C ARG A 3 25.44 -60.80 2.01
N SER A 4 24.51 -60.45 2.88
CA SER A 4 23.75 -59.20 2.89
C SER A 4 24.70 -58.00 2.98
N GLY A 5 24.40 -56.93 2.24
CA GLY A 5 25.06 -55.64 2.34
C GLY A 5 24.03 -54.53 2.49
N SER A 6 23.73 -54.18 3.74
CA SER A 6 22.93 -53.01 4.14
C SER A 6 23.73 -51.74 3.94
N LEU A 7 23.16 -50.74 3.27
CA LEU A 7 23.48 -49.32 3.46
C LEU A 7 22.19 -48.49 3.30
N LEU A 8 21.31 -48.57 4.30
CA LEU A 8 20.42 -47.47 4.66
C LEU A 8 21.29 -46.41 5.34
N GLY A 9 21.20 -45.16 4.90
CA GLY A 9 21.83 -44.07 5.64
C GLY A 9 22.02 -42.80 4.83
N VAL A 10 20.96 -42.22 4.27
CA VAL A 10 21.00 -40.85 3.75
C VAL A 10 19.68 -40.15 4.07
N GLY A 11 19.77 -39.02 4.79
CA GLY A 11 18.84 -37.91 4.57
C GLY A 11 17.73 -37.67 5.60
N ILE A 12 18.03 -37.56 6.90
CA ILE A 12 17.12 -36.89 7.84
C ILE A 12 17.92 -35.94 8.74
N ALA A 13 18.35 -34.79 8.19
CA ALA A 13 18.92 -33.71 8.99
C ALA A 13 18.70 -32.31 8.39
N LEU A 14 17.69 -32.13 7.52
CA LEU A 14 17.45 -30.87 6.81
C LEU A 14 16.02 -30.33 6.98
N GLY A 15 15.34 -30.63 8.10
CA GLY A 15 13.94 -30.24 8.33
C GLY A 15 13.70 -29.07 9.29
N LEU A 16 14.69 -28.69 10.10
CA LEU A 16 14.47 -27.80 11.26
C LEU A 16 14.92 -26.34 11.08
N LEU A 17 15.54 -25.98 9.95
CA LEU A 17 15.97 -24.59 9.65
C LEU A 17 14.97 -23.80 8.78
N ALA A 18 13.93 -24.43 8.22
CA ALA A 18 13.00 -23.76 7.31
C ALA A 18 11.86 -22.99 8.00
N CYS A 19 11.59 -23.26 9.29
CA CYS A 19 10.45 -22.65 10.01
C CYS A 19 10.74 -21.21 10.48
N GLY A 20 12.02 -20.85 10.70
CA GLY A 20 12.40 -19.50 11.15
C GLY A 20 12.31 -18.43 10.07
N ALA A 21 12.74 -18.74 8.84
CA ALA A 21 12.82 -17.77 7.75
C ALA A 21 11.45 -17.25 7.28
N GLN A 22 10.42 -18.10 7.28
CA GLN A 22 9.06 -17.68 6.88
C GLN A 22 8.42 -16.70 7.87
N SER A 23 8.79 -16.81 9.16
CA SER A 23 8.26 -15.92 10.20
C SER A 23 8.89 -14.53 10.14
N GLU A 24 10.19 -14.44 9.82
CA GLU A 24 10.88 -13.16 9.65
C GLU A 24 10.43 -12.41 8.39
N GLU A 25 10.22 -13.12 7.28
CA GLU A 25 9.72 -12.53 6.03
C GLU A 25 8.28 -12.00 6.19
N GLY A 26 7.41 -12.74 6.88
CA GLY A 26 6.05 -12.29 7.21
C GLY A 26 6.06 -11.03 8.08
N ALA A 27 6.90 -10.99 9.12
CA ALA A 27 7.01 -9.83 10.01
C ALA A 27 7.56 -8.59 9.29
N ALA A 28 8.57 -8.76 8.42
CA ALA A 28 9.12 -7.67 7.62
C ALA A 28 8.07 -7.13 6.62
N HIS A 29 7.32 -8.03 5.98
CA HIS A 29 6.25 -7.65 5.08
C HIS A 29 5.16 -6.81 5.77
N GLU A 30 4.72 -7.22 6.96
CA GLU A 30 3.73 -6.49 7.74
C GLU A 30 4.25 -5.10 8.17
N ALA A 31 5.51 -5.03 8.62
CA ALA A 31 6.14 -3.77 9.00
C ALA A 31 6.20 -2.78 7.83
N THR A 32 6.53 -3.24 6.62
CA THR A 32 6.52 -2.42 5.41
C THR A 32 5.11 -1.95 5.07
N THR A 33 4.10 -2.85 5.05
CA THR A 33 2.70 -2.48 4.80
C THR A 33 2.23 -1.40 5.78
N ARG A 34 2.52 -1.56 7.07
CA ARG A 34 2.17 -0.59 8.11
C ARG A 34 2.84 0.77 7.89
N ALA A 35 4.11 0.77 7.51
CA ALA A 35 4.85 2.00 7.24
C ALA A 35 4.26 2.75 6.03
N LEU A 36 3.96 2.03 4.94
CA LEU A 36 3.32 2.60 3.74
C LEU A 36 1.94 3.17 4.07
N MET A 37 1.12 2.42 4.82
CA MET A 37 -0.21 2.88 5.18
C MET A 37 -0.19 4.13 6.05
N LYS A 38 0.79 4.26 6.96
CA LYS A 38 0.98 5.48 7.74
C LYS A 38 1.23 6.69 6.85
N GLN A 39 2.06 6.56 5.82
CA GLN A 39 2.36 7.67 4.90
C GLN A 39 1.15 8.02 4.02
N ILE A 40 0.42 7.02 3.53
CA ILE A 40 -0.84 7.22 2.79
C ILE A 40 -1.82 8.01 3.66
N PHE A 41 -1.98 7.62 4.92
CA PHE A 41 -2.88 8.31 5.85
C PHE A 41 -2.48 9.77 6.10
N GLU A 42 -1.20 10.08 6.24
CA GLU A 42 -0.74 11.47 6.37
C GLU A 42 -1.07 12.30 5.12
N GLY A 43 -0.95 11.74 3.93
CA GLY A 43 -1.36 12.39 2.68
C GLY A 43 -2.86 12.71 2.66
N ILE A 44 -3.69 11.73 3.04
CA ILE A 44 -5.15 11.90 3.13
C ILE A 44 -5.53 12.91 4.21
N ARG A 45 -4.83 12.95 5.34
CA ARG A 45 -5.07 13.94 6.41
C ARG A 45 -4.91 15.38 5.91
N VAL A 46 -4.04 15.60 4.91
CA VAL A 46 -3.89 16.91 4.25
C VAL A 46 -4.96 17.13 3.18
N ALA A 47 -5.26 16.12 2.36
CA ALA A 47 -6.17 16.25 1.21
C ALA A 47 -7.67 16.24 1.57
N LEU A 48 -8.08 15.56 2.65
CA LEU A 48 -9.50 15.42 3.00
C LEU A 48 -10.16 16.72 3.46
N PRO A 49 -9.53 17.57 4.30
CA PRO A 49 -10.03 18.91 4.58
C PRO A 49 -10.16 19.74 3.28
N GLU A 50 -9.21 19.57 2.36
CA GLU A 50 -9.20 20.25 1.07
C GLU A 50 -10.44 19.88 0.21
N ALA A 51 -10.90 18.64 0.32
CA ALA A 51 -12.01 18.09 -0.46
C ALA A 51 -13.42 18.40 0.11
N THR A 52 -13.52 18.92 1.34
CA THR A 52 -14.79 19.01 2.10
C THR A 52 -15.19 20.42 2.53
N GLY A 53 -14.29 21.40 2.52
CA GLY A 53 -14.63 22.80 2.82
C GLY A 53 -15.28 23.57 1.65
N ALA A 54 -15.47 24.88 1.85
CA ALA A 54 -16.12 25.78 0.88
C ALA A 54 -15.25 26.20 -0.33
N GLU A 55 -13.92 26.33 -0.20
CA GLU A 55 -13.00 26.62 -1.33
C GLU A 55 -11.59 25.98 -1.17
N PRO A 56 -11.46 24.66 -1.00
CA PRO A 56 -10.33 24.13 -0.23
C PRO A 56 -9.31 23.33 -1.04
N PHE A 57 -9.31 23.38 -2.37
CA PHE A 57 -8.07 23.16 -3.13
C PHE A 57 -7.59 24.44 -3.84
N SER A 58 -8.34 25.54 -3.71
CA SER A 58 -8.08 26.81 -4.36
C SER A 58 -7.22 27.75 -3.52
N ASP A 59 -7.02 27.49 -2.22
CA ASP A 59 -6.21 28.33 -1.34
C ASP A 59 -4.74 28.41 -1.83
N PRO A 60 -4.30 29.59 -2.33
CA PRO A 60 -2.95 29.75 -2.83
C PRO A 60 -1.88 29.55 -1.74
N ALA A 61 -2.21 29.83 -0.47
CA ALA A 61 -1.27 29.71 0.64
C ALA A 61 -0.92 28.25 0.94
N ARG A 62 -1.80 27.31 0.58
CA ARG A 62 -1.65 25.87 0.86
C ARG A 62 -1.29 25.02 -0.34
N ARG A 63 -1.33 25.60 -1.54
CA ARG A 63 -1.09 24.87 -2.80
C ARG A 63 0.19 24.04 -2.81
N ALA A 64 1.29 24.58 -2.26
CA ALA A 64 2.58 23.87 -2.22
C ALA A 64 2.53 22.66 -1.27
N ASP A 65 1.99 22.84 -0.07
CA ASP A 65 1.88 21.78 0.94
C ASP A 65 0.96 20.65 0.47
N VAL A 66 -0.18 21.02 -0.15
CA VAL A 66 -1.12 20.06 -0.72
C VAL A 66 -0.46 19.30 -1.87
N ALA A 67 0.21 19.99 -2.80
CA ALA A 67 0.92 19.32 -3.88
C ALA A 67 1.97 18.32 -3.37
N ALA A 68 2.75 18.69 -2.36
CA ALA A 68 3.74 17.80 -1.75
C ALA A 68 3.08 16.57 -1.09
N ALA A 69 1.97 16.76 -0.37
CA ALA A 69 1.22 15.67 0.23
C ALA A 69 0.63 14.71 -0.82
N LEU A 70 0.15 15.22 -1.95
CA LEU A 70 -0.40 14.39 -3.04
C LEU A 70 0.68 13.58 -3.76
N VAL A 71 1.90 14.12 -3.91
CA VAL A 71 3.05 13.35 -4.41
C VAL A 71 3.34 12.18 -3.47
N LEU A 72 3.48 12.45 -2.17
CA LEU A 72 3.74 11.41 -1.18
C LEU A 72 2.64 10.34 -1.15
N LEU A 73 1.37 10.76 -1.27
CA LEU A 73 0.24 9.86 -1.33
C LEU A 73 0.32 8.92 -2.55
N ALA A 74 0.58 9.46 -3.74
CA ALA A 74 0.71 8.68 -4.97
C ALA A 74 1.88 7.69 -4.88
N ASP A 75 3.07 8.14 -4.48
CA ASP A 75 4.27 7.31 -4.38
C ASP A 75 4.08 6.13 -3.40
N ASN A 76 3.46 6.39 -2.24
CA ASN A 76 3.24 5.34 -1.24
C ASN A 76 2.10 4.40 -1.63
N ALA A 77 1.05 4.88 -2.30
CA ALA A 77 -0.02 4.02 -2.81
C ALA A 77 0.51 3.06 -3.90
N GLU A 78 1.41 3.54 -4.77
CA GLU A 78 2.10 2.67 -5.73
C GLU A 78 3.05 1.66 -5.07
N ALA A 79 3.76 2.08 -4.02
CA ALA A 79 4.59 1.16 -3.27
C ALA A 79 3.74 0.07 -2.59
N LEU A 80 2.55 0.43 -2.08
CA LEU A 80 1.60 -0.52 -1.51
C LEU A 80 1.06 -1.49 -2.59
N GLU A 81 0.71 -0.99 -3.77
CA GLU A 81 0.30 -1.82 -4.90
C GLU A 81 1.37 -2.87 -5.22
N ARG A 82 2.64 -2.46 -5.36
CA ARG A 82 3.76 -3.38 -5.65
C ARG A 82 4.04 -4.36 -4.52
N HIS A 83 3.79 -3.95 -3.27
CA HIS A 83 4.02 -4.76 -2.08
C HIS A 83 2.87 -5.71 -1.77
N SER A 84 1.66 -5.44 -2.28
CA SER A 84 0.49 -6.29 -2.03
C SER A 84 0.73 -7.73 -2.48
N ARG A 85 0.41 -8.70 -1.61
CA ARG A 85 0.68 -10.11 -1.87
C ARG A 85 -0.24 -10.64 -2.97
N GLU A 86 0.28 -11.57 -3.76
CA GLU A 86 -0.49 -12.23 -4.83
C GLU A 86 -1.55 -13.20 -4.29
N ASP A 87 -1.43 -13.65 -3.03
CA ASP A 87 -2.35 -14.59 -2.40
C ASP A 87 -3.64 -13.93 -1.86
N ASP A 88 -3.73 -12.60 -1.86
CA ASP A 88 -4.92 -11.84 -1.49
C ASP A 88 -5.40 -10.96 -2.66
N ALA A 89 -6.31 -11.51 -3.47
CA ALA A 89 -6.83 -10.85 -4.66
C ALA A 89 -7.64 -9.58 -4.35
N GLU A 90 -8.32 -9.53 -3.20
CA GLU A 90 -9.12 -8.39 -2.78
C GLU A 90 -8.22 -7.24 -2.34
N ALA A 91 -7.20 -7.52 -1.50
CA ALA A 91 -6.20 -6.54 -1.13
C ALA A 91 -5.44 -6.00 -2.34
N GLN A 92 -5.09 -6.86 -3.30
CA GLN A 92 -4.44 -6.43 -4.53
C GLN A 92 -5.35 -5.54 -5.38
N PHE A 93 -6.64 -5.86 -5.50
CA PHE A 93 -7.59 -5.02 -6.22
C PHE A 93 -7.70 -3.63 -5.58
N LEU A 94 -7.86 -3.57 -4.26
CA LEU A 94 -8.03 -2.30 -3.54
C LEU A 94 -6.73 -1.47 -3.55
N ALA A 95 -5.56 -2.10 -3.42
CA ALA A 95 -4.27 -1.42 -3.52
C ALA A 95 -4.06 -0.80 -4.92
N ARG A 96 -4.42 -1.54 -5.99
CA ARG A 96 -4.41 -1.01 -7.37
C ARG A 96 -5.37 0.16 -7.56
N SER A 97 -6.57 0.07 -7.00
CA SER A 97 -7.56 1.16 -7.09
C SER A 97 -7.03 2.41 -6.39
N ALA A 98 -6.54 2.27 -5.16
CA ALA A 98 -5.97 3.38 -4.40
C ALA A 98 -4.78 4.03 -5.11
N ALA A 99 -3.86 3.24 -5.69
CA ALA A 99 -2.72 3.77 -6.44
C ALA A 99 -3.15 4.55 -7.70
N ARG A 100 -4.15 4.05 -8.44
CA ARG A 100 -4.71 4.77 -9.59
C ARG A 100 -5.35 6.08 -9.18
N ASP A 101 -6.22 6.04 -8.17
CA ASP A 101 -6.95 7.22 -7.72
C ASP A 101 -6.01 8.28 -7.14
N ALA A 102 -4.94 7.87 -6.44
CA ALA A 102 -3.92 8.79 -5.92
C ALA A 102 -3.14 9.51 -7.03
N ARG A 103 -2.72 8.80 -8.08
CA ARG A 103 -2.10 9.42 -9.28
C ARG A 103 -3.05 10.40 -9.97
N ASP A 104 -4.30 9.99 -10.12
CA ASP A 104 -5.32 10.81 -10.76
C ASP A 104 -5.64 12.06 -9.94
N LEU A 105 -5.62 11.95 -8.61
CA LEU A 105 -5.80 13.07 -7.69
C LEU A 105 -4.66 14.08 -7.82
N GLN A 106 -3.42 13.60 -7.78
CA GLN A 106 -2.23 14.44 -7.96
C GLN A 106 -2.30 15.20 -9.30
N ARG A 107 -2.64 14.50 -10.39
CA ARG A 107 -2.76 15.10 -11.73
C ARG A 107 -3.90 16.12 -11.79
N ALA A 108 -5.08 15.78 -11.29
CA ALA A 108 -6.22 16.68 -11.25
C ALA A 108 -5.92 17.98 -10.48
N HIS A 109 -5.24 17.87 -9.33
CA HIS A 109 -4.79 19.04 -8.58
C HIS A 109 -3.79 19.90 -9.36
N ALA A 110 -2.78 19.29 -9.98
CA ALA A 110 -1.78 20.00 -10.79
C ALA A 110 -2.39 20.72 -12.01
N GLU A 111 -3.44 20.15 -12.60
CA GLU A 111 -4.17 20.70 -13.74
C GLU A 111 -5.26 21.72 -13.33
N GLY A 112 -5.42 22.00 -12.03
CA GLY A 112 -6.45 22.92 -11.52
C GLY A 112 -7.89 22.36 -11.60
N GLN A 113 -8.05 21.05 -11.81
CA GLN A 113 -9.35 20.37 -11.83
C GLN A 113 -9.82 20.08 -10.40
N LEU A 114 -10.12 21.13 -9.64
CA LEU A 114 -10.31 21.05 -8.19
C LEU A 114 -11.52 20.19 -7.78
N ASP A 115 -12.61 20.23 -8.54
CA ASP A 115 -13.79 19.39 -8.30
C ASP A 115 -13.46 17.89 -8.48
N ARG A 116 -12.65 17.58 -9.51
CA ARG A 116 -12.18 16.22 -9.76
C ARG A 116 -11.24 15.75 -8.64
N ALA A 117 -10.34 16.62 -8.19
CA ALA A 117 -9.48 16.34 -7.04
C ALA A 117 -10.32 16.05 -5.78
N ALA A 118 -11.31 16.88 -5.47
CA ALA A 118 -12.20 16.65 -4.32
C ALA A 118 -12.98 15.33 -4.42
N PHE A 119 -13.46 14.97 -5.61
CA PHE A 119 -14.11 13.69 -5.86
C PHE A 119 -13.15 12.50 -5.62
N LEU A 120 -11.96 12.53 -6.20
CA LEU A 120 -10.97 11.46 -6.06
C LEU A 120 -10.52 11.27 -4.60
N THR A 121 -10.35 12.35 -3.84
CA THR A 121 -10.06 12.26 -2.40
C THR A 121 -11.13 11.47 -1.64
N ARG A 122 -12.41 11.66 -1.97
CA ARG A 122 -13.51 10.89 -1.35
C ARG A 122 -13.44 9.43 -1.77
N GLN A 123 -13.20 9.13 -3.05
CA GLN A 123 -13.06 7.75 -3.52
C GLN A 123 -11.90 7.00 -2.83
N ILE A 124 -10.75 7.66 -2.63
CA ILE A 124 -9.64 7.05 -1.90
C ILE A 124 -10.05 6.77 -0.44
N THR A 125 -10.81 7.67 0.18
CA THR A 125 -11.31 7.48 1.55
C THR A 125 -12.30 6.31 1.63
N GLU A 126 -13.15 6.12 0.63
CA GLU A 126 -14.03 4.96 0.51
C GLU A 126 -13.25 3.65 0.35
N ASN A 127 -12.16 3.64 -0.43
CA ASN A 127 -11.26 2.49 -0.53
C ASN A 127 -10.61 2.17 0.82
N CYS A 128 -10.23 3.17 1.62
CA CYS A 128 -9.73 2.95 2.97
C CYS A 128 -10.78 2.26 3.87
N ILE A 129 -12.05 2.66 3.78
CA ILE A 129 -13.13 2.04 4.53
C ILE A 129 -13.35 0.60 4.05
N ALA A 130 -13.38 0.37 2.73
CA ALA A 130 -13.59 -0.95 2.14
C ALA A 130 -12.48 -1.96 2.53
N CYS A 131 -11.21 -1.52 2.58
CA CYS A 131 -10.09 -2.37 3.01
C CYS A 131 -10.13 -2.74 4.51
N HIS A 132 -10.80 -1.95 5.35
CA HIS A 132 -10.72 -2.07 6.82
C HIS A 132 -12.04 -2.47 7.49
N ALA A 133 -13.09 -2.75 6.69
CA ALA A 133 -14.40 -3.17 7.15
C ALA A 133 -14.45 -4.65 7.56
#